data_AF-A0A6B3GRZ9-F1
#
_entry.id   AF-A0A6B3GRZ9-F1
#
_cell.length_a   1.000
_cell.length_b   1.000
_cell.length_c   1.000
_cell.angle_alpha   90.00
_cell.angle_beta   90.00
_cell.angle_gamma   90.00
#
_symmetry.space_group_name_H-M   'P 1'
#
loop_
_entity.id
_entity.type
_entity.pdbx_description
1 polymer ?
#
loop_
_entity_poly.entity_id
_entity_poly.type
_entity_poly.pdbx_seq_one_letter_code
_entity_poly.pdbx_strand_id
1 'polypeptide(L)'
;ARALGEIGAGCSALDHPTVISGGARAAQLSGIGEVRPTLAGLALLLGEAGIALVGVACDTGEDGLYWQCIEAMDAADESLDRVHGMLRRLAEREREPERARERDGPYGIRGPAPSAAGP
;
A
#
# COMPACT_ATOMS: atom_id res chain seq x y z
N ALA A 1 -30.72 0.67 15.14
CA ALA A 1 -29.65 1.66 14.96
C ALA A 1 -28.66 1.13 13.93
N ARG A 2 -28.70 1.65 12.70
CA ARG A 2 -27.70 1.42 11.64
C ARG A 2 -27.59 2.71 10.85
N ALA A 3 -26.44 3.38 10.94
CA ALA A 3 -25.96 4.28 9.91
C ALA A 3 -24.44 4.10 9.89
N LEU A 4 -23.96 3.67 8.72
CA LEU A 4 -22.60 3.23 8.46
C LEU A 4 -21.76 4.44 8.03
N GLY A 5 -20.45 4.32 8.27
CA GLY A 5 -19.46 5.35 8.07
C GLY A 5 -19.46 5.94 6.66
N GLU A 6 -19.48 7.26 6.64
CA GLU A 6 -19.23 8.11 5.50
C GLU A 6 -17.71 8.18 5.36
N ILE A 7 -17.11 7.22 4.66
CA ILE A 7 -15.70 7.30 4.26
C ILE A 7 -15.66 8.29 3.09
N GLY A 8 -14.96 9.40 3.30
CA GLY A 8 -14.83 10.50 2.35
C GLY A 8 -14.37 10.03 0.98
N ALA A 9 -15.33 9.88 0.06
CA ALA A 9 -15.08 9.85 -1.36
C ALA A 9 -14.99 11.31 -1.85
N GLY A 10 -13.83 11.91 -1.61
CA GLY A 10 -13.50 13.26 -2.02
C GLY A 10 -12.17 13.28 -2.76
N CYS A 11 -12.03 12.45 -3.79
CA CYS A 11 -11.03 12.73 -4.81
C CYS A 11 -11.50 14.01 -5.50
N SER A 12 -11.07 15.18 -5.01
CA SER A 12 -11.03 16.41 -5.79
C SER A 12 -10.08 16.14 -6.94
N ALA A 13 -10.61 15.45 -7.95
CA ALA A 13 -10.13 15.50 -9.29
C ALA A 13 -10.09 16.98 -9.63
N LEU A 14 -8.88 17.54 -9.56
CA LEU A 14 -8.51 18.77 -10.24
C LEU A 14 -9.25 18.77 -11.57
N ASP A 15 -9.94 19.87 -11.88
CA ASP A 15 -10.54 20.17 -13.18
C ASP A 15 -9.49 20.11 -14.29
N HIS A 16 -9.02 18.90 -14.58
CA HIS A 16 -8.14 18.57 -15.66
C HIS A 16 -8.98 17.71 -16.62
N PRO A 17 -9.26 18.20 -17.84
CA PRO A 17 -10.19 17.59 -18.78
C PRO A 17 -9.69 16.29 -19.41
N THR A 18 -8.94 15.47 -18.66
CA THR A 18 -8.47 14.15 -19.10
C THR A 18 -8.46 13.16 -17.94
N VAL A 19 -9.59 12.97 -17.25
CA VAL A 19 -9.87 11.63 -16.70
C VAL A 19 -10.16 10.75 -17.92
N ILE A 20 -9.09 10.20 -18.50
CA ILE A 20 -9.16 9.25 -19.61
C ILE A 20 -10.04 8.10 -19.11
N SER A 21 -11.25 8.01 -19.66
CA SER A 21 -12.14 6.84 -19.59
C SER A 21 -11.54 5.70 -20.42
N GLY A 22 -10.34 5.30 -20.04
CA GLY A 22 -9.59 4.17 -20.55
C GLY A 22 -8.93 3.59 -19.32
N GLY A 23 -9.10 2.29 -19.08
CA GLY A 23 -8.65 1.62 -17.87
C GLY A 23 -7.30 2.13 -17.38
N ALA A 24 -7.16 2.31 -16.06
CA ALA A 24 -6.01 2.95 -15.43
C ALA A 24 -4.71 2.62 -16.17
N ARG A 25 -3.89 3.61 -16.56
CA ARG A 25 -2.61 3.39 -17.27
C ARG A 25 -1.75 2.29 -16.63
N ALA A 26 -1.92 2.05 -15.33
CA ALA A 26 -1.38 0.91 -14.60
C ALA A 26 -1.67 -0.47 -15.24
N ALA A 27 -2.81 -0.67 -15.89
CA ALA A 27 -3.17 -1.88 -16.62
C ALA A 27 -2.28 -2.13 -17.86
N GLN A 28 -1.53 -1.11 -18.31
CA GLN A 28 -0.59 -1.21 -19.43
C GLN A 28 0.85 -1.49 -18.96
N LEU A 29 1.12 -1.49 -17.64
CA LEU A 29 2.39 -1.96 -17.11
C LEU A 29 2.42 -3.48 -17.23
N SER A 30 3.08 -3.99 -18.28
CA SER A 30 3.19 -5.44 -18.54
C SER A 30 4.06 -6.20 -17.52
N GLY A 31 4.62 -5.51 -16.53
CA GLY A 31 5.30 -6.10 -15.39
C GLY A 31 6.25 -5.10 -14.73
N ILE A 32 6.28 -5.10 -13.40
CA ILE A 32 7.35 -4.48 -12.62
C ILE A 32 8.39 -5.58 -12.38
N GLY A 33 9.63 -5.40 -12.86
CA GLY A 33 10.68 -6.43 -12.75
C GLY A 33 10.97 -6.84 -11.32
N GLU A 34 11.13 -5.86 -10.42
CA GLU A 34 11.39 -6.08 -8.99
C GLU A 34 10.39 -5.29 -8.15
N VAL A 35 9.28 -5.92 -7.77
CA VAL A 35 8.13 -5.25 -7.12
C VAL A 35 8.54 -4.58 -5.80
N ARG A 36 9.32 -5.26 -4.96
CA ARG A 36 9.69 -4.75 -3.64
C ARG A 36 10.58 -3.49 -3.70
N PRO A 37 11.72 -3.46 -4.42
CA PRO A 37 12.52 -2.26 -4.51
C PRO A 37 11.82 -1.13 -5.26
N THR A 38 10.96 -1.42 -6.23
CA THR A 38 10.13 -0.37 -6.86
C THR A 38 9.18 0.28 -5.85
N LEU A 39 8.48 -0.51 -5.03
CA LEU A 39 7.61 0.03 -3.99
C LEU A 39 8.40 0.78 -2.91
N ALA A 40 9.59 0.31 -2.53
CA ALA A 40 10.45 1.02 -1.59
C ALA A 40 10.95 2.36 -2.14
N GLY A 41 11.38 2.40 -3.41
CA GLY A 41 11.77 3.64 -4.08
C GLY A 41 10.61 4.63 -4.20
N LEU A 42 9.39 4.14 -4.48
CA LEU A 42 8.19 4.96 -4.50
C LEU A 42 7.87 5.56 -3.13
N ALA A 43 8.02 4.79 -2.04
CA ALA A 43 7.83 5.29 -0.68
C ALA A 43 8.80 6.45 -0.35
N LEU A 44 10.08 6.32 -0.74
CA LEU A 44 11.07 7.38 -0.57
C LEU A 44 10.70 8.64 -1.36
N LEU A 45 10.33 8.48 -2.63
CA LEU A 45 9.96 9.61 -3.50
C LEU A 45 8.72 10.36 -2.97
N LEU A 46 7.72 9.64 -2.45
CA LEU A 46 6.54 10.26 -1.83
C LEU A 46 6.92 11.07 -0.58
N GLY A 47 7.85 10.56 0.23
CA GLY A 47 8.39 11.30 1.37
C GLY A 47 9.14 12.57 0.95
N GLU A 48 10.02 12.47 -0.05
CA GLU A 48 10.76 13.62 -0.60
C GLU A 48 9.81 14.68 -1.19
N ALA A 49 8.77 14.25 -1.91
CA ALA A 49 7.75 15.14 -2.46
C ALA A 49 6.98 15.88 -1.34
N GLY A 50 6.61 15.19 -0.26
CA GLY A 50 5.98 15.80 0.90
C GLY A 50 6.85 16.90 1.52
N ILE A 51 8.14 16.62 1.72
CA ILE A 51 9.09 17.62 2.25
C ILE A 51 9.25 18.82 1.29
N ALA A 52 9.35 18.56 -0.02
CA ALA A 52 9.43 19.63 -1.01
C ALA A 52 8.17 20.52 -1.00
N LEU A 53 6.98 19.92 -0.88
CA LEU A 53 5.72 20.66 -0.77
C LEU A 53 5.68 21.52 0.49
N VAL A 54 6.27 21.09 1.61
CA VAL A 54 6.36 21.92 2.83
C VAL A 54 7.17 23.18 2.53
N GLY A 55 8.30 23.06 1.83
CA GLY A 55 9.08 24.22 1.39
C GLY A 55 8.26 25.18 0.52
N VAL A 56 7.52 24.66 -0.46
CA VAL A 56 6.65 25.48 -1.32
C VAL A 56 5.54 26.17 -0.51
N ALA A 57 4.91 25.46 0.42
CA ALA A 57 3.88 26.01 1.30
C ALA A 57 4.42 27.09 2.23
N CYS A 58 5.68 27.00 2.68
CA CYS A 58 6.31 28.00 3.51
C CYS A 58 6.74 29.25 2.73
N ASP A 59 7.16 29.09 1.47
CA ASP A 59 7.65 30.18 0.64
C ASP A 59 6.52 30.89 -0.15
N THR A 60 5.36 30.27 -0.29
CA THR A 60 4.23 30.90 -0.99
C THR A 60 3.57 31.99 -0.15
N GLY A 61 3.37 33.17 -0.77
CA GLY A 61 2.55 34.25 -0.23
C GLY A 61 1.09 34.19 -0.71
N GLU A 62 0.72 33.17 -1.48
CA GLU A 62 -0.63 32.98 -2.01
C GLU A 62 -1.38 31.90 -1.22
N ASP A 63 -2.46 32.29 -0.56
CA ASP A 63 -3.32 31.40 0.25
C ASP A 63 -3.82 30.18 -0.56
N GLY A 64 -4.09 30.36 -1.86
CA GLY A 64 -4.52 29.29 -2.74
C GLY A 64 -3.47 28.22 -2.97
N LEU A 65 -2.21 28.62 -3.19
CA LEU A 65 -1.09 27.70 -3.36
C LEU A 65 -0.73 27.00 -2.06
N TYR A 66 -0.84 27.70 -0.92
CA TYR A 66 -0.68 27.08 0.40
C TYR A 66 -1.66 25.92 0.58
N TRP A 67 -2.96 26.17 0.35
CA TRP A 67 -3.97 25.12 0.54
C TRP A 67 -3.81 23.96 -0.45
N GLN A 68 -3.45 24.24 -1.71
CA GLN A 68 -3.12 23.20 -2.68
C GLN A 68 -1.92 22.34 -2.25
N CYS A 69 -0.92 22.92 -1.58
CA CYS A 69 0.20 22.16 -1.04
C CYS A 69 -0.25 21.24 0.10
N ILE A 70 -1.15 21.69 0.98
CA ILE A 70 -1.70 20.83 2.06
C ILE A 70 -2.44 19.63 1.48
N GLU A 71 -3.34 19.85 0.51
CA GLU A 71 -4.07 18.76 -0.17
C GLU A 71 -3.12 17.79 -0.89
N ALA A 72 -2.05 18.30 -1.49
CA ALA A 72 -1.05 17.48 -2.15
C ALA A 72 -0.21 16.65 -1.15
N MET A 73 0.08 17.19 0.04
CA MET A 73 0.73 16.45 1.12
C MET A 73 -0.17 15.31 1.63
N ASP A 74 -1.45 15.60 1.86
CA ASP A 74 -2.41 14.58 2.32
C ASP A 74 -2.56 13.46 1.30
N ALA A 75 -2.61 13.79 0.00
CA ALA A 75 -2.61 12.80 -1.07
C ALA A 75 -1.32 11.98 -1.14
N ALA A 76 -0.16 12.59 -0.85
CA ALA A 76 1.13 11.91 -0.79
C ALA A 76 1.20 10.94 0.40
N ASP A 77 0.70 11.33 1.57
CA ASP A 77 0.62 10.49 2.76
C ASP A 77 -0.32 9.29 2.54
N GLU A 78 -1.51 9.52 2.00
CA GLU A 78 -2.45 8.44 1.67
C GLU A 78 -1.85 7.47 0.62
N SER A 79 -1.05 7.98 -0.31
CA SER A 79 -0.31 7.15 -1.28
C SER A 79 0.78 6.32 -0.60
N LEU A 80 1.49 6.91 0.37
CA LEU A 80 2.54 6.23 1.14
C LEU A 80 1.94 5.08 1.98
N ASP A 81 0.79 5.32 2.61
CA ASP A 81 0.04 4.30 3.35
C ASP A 81 -0.38 3.12 2.46
N ARG A 82 -0.84 3.40 1.24
CA ARG A 82 -1.15 2.35 0.26
C ARG A 82 0.09 1.54 -0.11
N VAL A 83 1.23 2.20 -0.32
CA VAL A 83 2.52 1.55 -0.63
C VAL A 83 2.98 0.65 0.52
N HIS A 84 2.93 1.14 1.76
CA HIS A 84 3.23 0.33 2.94
C HIS A 84 2.28 -0.87 3.08
N GLY A 85 0.99 -0.68 2.79
CA GLY A 85 0.01 -1.76 2.73
C GLY A 85 0.38 -2.85 1.70
N MET A 86 0.85 -2.45 0.52
CA MET A 86 1.31 -3.40 -0.52
C MET A 86 2.57 -4.15 -0.09
N LEU A 87 3.56 -3.47 0.50
CA LEU A 87 4.78 -4.09 1.02
C LEU A 87 4.49 -5.11 2.12
N ARG A 88 3.55 -4.80 3.02
CA ARG A 88 3.12 -5.74 4.08
C ARG A 88 2.49 -7.00 3.48
N ARG A 89 1.57 -6.84 2.53
CA ARG A 89 0.92 -7.96 1.83
C ARG A 89 1.94 -8.82 1.05
N LEU A 90 2.94 -8.19 0.45
CA LEU A 90 4.03 -8.90 -0.23
C LEU A 90 4.85 -9.74 0.77
N ALA A 91 5.22 -9.15 1.91
CA ALA A 91 5.94 -9.86 2.98
C ALA A 91 5.14 -11.04 3.56
N GLU A 92 3.81 -10.91 3.69
CA GLU A 92 2.94 -11.99 4.13
C GLU A 92 2.92 -13.17 3.14
N ARG A 93 2.82 -12.88 1.83
CA ARG A 93 2.86 -13.89 0.77
C ARG A 93 4.19 -14.64 0.69
N GLU A 94 5.30 -13.96 0.92
CA GLU A 94 6.63 -14.59 0.94
C GLU A 94 6.82 -15.53 2.13
N ARG A 95 6.16 -15.27 3.27
CA ARG A 95 6.27 -16.09 4.50
C ARG A 95 5.37 -17.32 4.49
N GLU A 96 4.28 -17.32 3.74
CA GLU A 96 3.35 -18.45 3.62
C GLU A 96 4.03 -19.78 3.18
N PRO A 97 4.88 -19.82 2.14
CA PRO A 97 5.58 -21.04 1.76
C PRO A 97 6.64 -21.48 2.77
N GLU A 98 7.25 -20.55 3.54
CA GLU A 98 8.21 -20.88 4.58
C GLU A 98 7.54 -21.60 5.76
N ARG A 99 6.39 -21.11 6.22
CA ARG A 99 5.60 -21.77 7.27
C ARG A 99 5.02 -23.12 6.82
N ALA A 100 4.67 -23.27 5.56
CA ALA A 100 4.22 -24.54 5.01
C ALA A 100 5.35 -25.59 5.02
N ARG A 101 6.57 -25.19 4.65
CA ARG A 101 7.77 -26.04 4.70
C ARG A 101 8.20 -26.38 6.13
N GLU A 102 8.04 -25.45 7.07
CA GLU A 102 8.30 -25.69 8.49
C GLU A 102 7.30 -26.71 9.08
N ARG A 103 6.03 -26.66 8.67
CA ARG A 103 5.00 -27.62 9.10
C ARG A 103 5.24 -29.04 8.58
N ASP A 104 5.78 -29.17 7.37
CA ASP A 104 6.15 -30.46 6.76
C ASP A 104 7.60 -30.89 7.06
N GLY A 105 8.30 -30.15 7.92
CA GLY A 105 9.66 -30.46 8.35
C GLY A 105 9.73 -31.75 9.22
N PRO A 106 10.91 -32.39 9.32
CA PRO A 106 11.10 -33.68 10.01
C PRO A 106 10.81 -33.66 11.53
N TYR A 107 10.50 -32.48 12.08
CA TYR A 107 10.12 -32.26 13.48
C TYR A 107 8.61 -32.00 13.67
N GLY A 108 7.79 -32.15 12.63
CA GLY A 108 6.33 -32.03 12.72
C GLY A 108 5.79 -32.99 13.78
N ILE A 109 5.18 -32.43 14.83
CA ILE A 109 4.68 -33.15 16.00
C ILE A 109 3.72 -34.27 15.53
N ARG A 110 4.25 -35.48 15.45
CA ARG A 110 3.46 -36.70 15.28
C ARG A 110 2.68 -36.89 16.57
N GLY A 111 1.40 -36.51 16.54
CA GLY A 111 0.47 -36.77 17.64
C GLY A 111 0.54 -38.25 18.07
N PRO A 112 0.37 -38.54 19.37
CA PRO A 112 0.61 -39.86 19.93
C PRO A 112 -0.27 -40.91 19.24
N ALA A 113 0.38 -41.99 18.79
CA ALA A 113 -0.30 -43.10 18.13
C ALA A 113 -1.37 -43.71 19.07
N PRO A 114 -2.57 -44.05 18.57
CA PRO A 114 -3.55 -44.76 19.37
C PRO A 114 -2.99 -46.15 19.71
N SER A 115 -2.81 -46.39 21.01
CA SER A 115 -2.43 -47.69 21.56
C SER A 115 -3.50 -48.71 21.17
N ALA A 116 -3.14 -49.62 20.27
CA ALA A 116 -3.93 -50.80 19.97
C ALA A 116 -3.91 -51.74 21.19
N ALA A 117 -4.88 -51.58 22.08
CA ALA A 117 -5.25 -52.61 23.03
C ALA A 117 -6.10 -53.65 22.29
N GLY A 118 -5.47 -54.78 21.99
CA GLY A 118 -6.14 -56.00 21.51
C GLY A 118 -6.85 -56.75 22.65
N PRO A 119 -7.54 -57.85 22.31
CA PRO A 119 -8.85 -58.28 22.84
C PRO A 119 -8.86 -58.86 24.26
#